data_AF-A0A7Y7LAU2-F1
#
_entry.id   AF-A0A7Y7LAU2-F1
#
_cell.length_a   1.000
_cell.length_b   1.000
_cell.length_c   1.000
_cell.angle_alpha   90.00
_cell.angle_beta   90.00
_cell.angle_gamma   90.00
#
_symmetry.space_group_name_H-M   'P 1'
#
loop_
_entity.id
_entity.type
_entity.pdbx_description
1 polymer ?
#
loop_
_entity_poly.entity_id
_entity_poly.type
_entity_poly.pdbx_seq_one_letter_code
_entity_poly.pdbx_strand_id
1 'polypeptide(L)'
;MKLYKITSCYLLVLAAFTMSACTKMDDYKKKYEPNGAIIYPGKLDSVQVFSGKNRVLLTGLFTSDPKIVKYRVYWNSKQDSIETPVTRTSGVDTAKLVIPNLPEGTMTFEVRTFDNGGHISVPVTLAANVYGTLYQSSLINRGIIAVKLQTDGSALINWADVNADDGLVSMELKYTDAANKQRDTVIVSQPTGLSTSLPKFNAGKTLSYRTGFKPNKTAIDTFYADYVDQKVIDVTNAYLLNTGPFQRNTFDGRWGTLAAPWVTNAAAKNKDGGTNGGYSSDGGGTINWETWNNTPVVNGIVYQATSSQLSAGSYTVSFDAYSEVQSNSSVYCVAAAGGNGIPILADLSTALGSVKMYNGAKAGTTSPSSRDVKTFTFTLSSPQVVSIGFLGNLVGNGNPGNYFTVFNIKLFKN
;
A
#
# COMPACT_ATOMS: atom_id res chain seq x y z
N MET A 1 -27.18 -70.52 -87.02
CA MET A 1 -27.61 -69.13 -86.72
C MET A 1 -28.38 -68.96 -85.39
N LYS A 2 -28.23 -69.83 -84.37
CA LYS A 2 -29.13 -69.86 -83.17
C LYS A 2 -28.47 -69.76 -81.78
N LEU A 3 -27.16 -69.99 -81.61
CA LEU A 3 -26.54 -69.99 -80.27
C LEU A 3 -26.21 -68.59 -79.70
N TYR A 4 -25.75 -67.65 -80.53
CA TYR A 4 -25.36 -66.29 -80.11
C TYR A 4 -26.55 -65.40 -79.70
N LYS A 5 -27.76 -65.67 -80.20
CA LYS A 5 -28.98 -64.98 -79.75
C LYS A 5 -29.39 -65.36 -78.33
N ILE A 6 -29.10 -66.60 -77.90
CA ILE A 6 -29.43 -67.10 -76.57
C ILE A 6 -28.42 -66.58 -75.53
N THR A 7 -27.11 -66.59 -75.83
CA THR A 7 -26.08 -66.01 -74.97
C THR A 7 -26.23 -64.50 -74.79
N SER A 8 -26.65 -63.78 -75.85
CA SER A 8 -26.95 -62.34 -75.75
C SER A 8 -28.16 -62.06 -74.86
N CYS A 9 -29.17 -62.94 -74.84
CA CYS A 9 -30.30 -62.84 -73.89
C CYS A 9 -29.86 -63.09 -72.44
N TYR A 10 -28.99 -64.06 -72.18
CA TYR A 10 -28.48 -64.29 -70.81
C TYR A 10 -27.61 -63.14 -70.30
N LEU A 11 -26.78 -62.52 -71.16
CA LEU A 11 -26.01 -61.33 -70.83
C LEU A 11 -26.89 -60.10 -70.56
N LEU A 12 -27.98 -59.93 -71.33
CA LEU A 12 -28.98 -58.87 -71.10
C LEU A 12 -29.75 -59.08 -69.79
N VAL A 13 -30.12 -60.31 -69.48
CA VAL A 13 -30.79 -60.65 -68.20
C VAL A 13 -29.83 -60.45 -67.03
N LEU A 14 -28.56 -60.86 -67.15
CA LEU A 14 -27.55 -60.63 -66.12
C LEU A 14 -27.27 -59.13 -65.92
N ALA A 15 -27.21 -58.35 -67.00
CA ALA A 15 -27.08 -56.89 -66.93
C ALA A 15 -28.32 -56.22 -66.32
N ALA A 16 -29.53 -56.75 -66.57
CA ALA A 16 -30.75 -56.27 -65.93
C ALA A 16 -30.78 -56.58 -64.42
N PHE A 17 -30.23 -57.73 -64.01
CA PHE A 17 -30.10 -58.11 -62.60
C PHE A 17 -29.02 -57.33 -61.84
N THR A 18 -27.94 -56.89 -62.50
CA THR A 18 -26.93 -56.04 -61.85
C THR A 18 -27.39 -54.60 -61.69
N MET A 19 -28.29 -54.10 -62.56
CA MET A 19 -28.87 -52.76 -62.42
C MET A 19 -29.94 -52.67 -61.31
N SER A 20 -30.62 -53.76 -60.97
CA SER A 20 -31.63 -53.80 -59.89
C SER A 20 -31.03 -54.00 -58.49
N ALA A 21 -29.72 -54.30 -58.39
CA ALA A 21 -29.00 -54.41 -57.12
C ALA A 21 -28.42 -53.07 -56.61
N CYS A 22 -28.50 -51.99 -57.41
CA CYS A 22 -28.10 -50.66 -56.98
C CYS A 22 -29.21 -50.00 -56.15
N THR A 23 -29.07 -49.98 -54.83
CA THR A 23 -29.85 -49.07 -53.99
C THR A 23 -29.46 -47.62 -54.29
N LYS A 24 -30.41 -46.68 -54.12
CA LYS A 24 -30.10 -45.26 -54.29
C LYS A 24 -29.04 -44.88 -53.25
N MET A 25 -28.06 -44.05 -53.65
CA MET A 25 -26.97 -43.61 -52.76
C MET A 25 -27.46 -43.06 -51.41
N ASP A 26 -28.69 -42.53 -51.34
CA ASP A 26 -29.31 -41.97 -50.13
C ASP A 26 -30.22 -42.93 -49.35
N ASP A 27 -30.38 -44.20 -49.74
CA ASP A 27 -31.28 -45.14 -49.03
C ASP A 27 -30.88 -45.37 -47.57
N TYR A 28 -29.60 -45.16 -47.22
CA TYR A 28 -29.13 -45.22 -45.84
C TYR A 28 -29.80 -44.15 -44.95
N LYS A 29 -30.17 -42.98 -45.49
CA LYS A 29 -30.82 -41.89 -44.73
C LYS A 29 -32.19 -42.31 -44.20
N LYS A 30 -32.91 -43.19 -44.91
CA LYS A 30 -34.19 -43.73 -44.41
C LYS A 30 -34.01 -44.56 -43.13
N LYS A 31 -32.85 -45.19 -42.96
CA LYS A 31 -32.52 -46.03 -41.80
C LYS A 31 -31.85 -45.23 -40.67
N TYR A 32 -31.03 -44.23 -41.01
CA TYR A 32 -30.17 -43.53 -40.05
C TYR A 32 -30.55 -42.05 -39.82
N GLU A 33 -31.37 -41.45 -40.67
CA GLU A 33 -31.87 -40.06 -40.59
C GLU A 33 -33.40 -40.00 -40.83
N PRO A 34 -34.22 -40.79 -40.10
CA PRO A 34 -35.67 -40.89 -40.36
C PRO A 34 -36.40 -39.55 -40.22
N ASN A 35 -35.84 -38.59 -39.47
CA ASN A 35 -36.36 -37.24 -39.27
C ASN A 35 -35.55 -36.16 -40.02
N GLY A 36 -34.68 -36.56 -40.96
CA GLY A 36 -33.74 -35.68 -41.64
C GLY A 36 -32.50 -35.34 -40.81
N ALA A 37 -31.58 -34.60 -41.43
CA ALA A 37 -30.35 -34.15 -40.77
C ALA A 37 -30.64 -33.11 -39.68
N ILE A 38 -30.02 -33.26 -38.51
CA ILE A 38 -30.08 -32.24 -37.45
C ILE A 38 -29.21 -31.05 -37.87
N ILE A 39 -29.81 -29.87 -37.95
CA ILE A 39 -29.11 -28.64 -38.31
C ILE A 39 -28.61 -27.97 -37.03
N TYR A 40 -27.33 -27.61 -37.00
CA TYR A 40 -26.71 -26.85 -35.92
C TYR A 40 -26.15 -25.54 -36.48
N PRO A 41 -26.64 -24.36 -36.06
CA PRO A 41 -25.95 -23.12 -36.37
C PRO A 41 -24.57 -23.10 -35.71
N GLY A 42 -23.67 -22.28 -36.26
CA GLY A 42 -22.31 -22.11 -35.74
C GLY A 42 -22.32 -21.69 -34.26
N LYS A 43 -21.59 -22.42 -33.41
CA LYS A 43 -21.38 -22.03 -32.01
C LYS A 43 -20.60 -20.72 -31.90
N LEU A 44 -20.72 -20.03 -30.77
CA LEU A 44 -19.88 -18.87 -30.48
C LEU A 44 -18.43 -19.32 -30.25
N ASP A 45 -17.48 -18.74 -30.97
CA ASP A 45 -16.05 -19.08 -30.87
C ASP A 45 -15.34 -18.19 -29.85
N SER A 46 -14.18 -18.63 -29.35
CA SER A 46 -13.25 -17.83 -28.55
C SER A 46 -13.92 -17.13 -27.37
N VAL A 47 -14.86 -17.84 -26.73
CA VAL A 47 -15.67 -17.29 -25.65
C VAL A 47 -14.80 -17.05 -24.42
N GLN A 48 -14.95 -15.88 -23.82
CA GLN A 48 -14.29 -15.49 -22.58
C GLN A 48 -15.32 -14.89 -21.62
N VAL A 49 -15.12 -15.10 -20.33
CA VAL A 49 -15.94 -14.52 -19.27
C VAL A 49 -15.02 -13.78 -18.31
N PHE A 50 -15.21 -12.46 -18.21
CA PHE A 50 -14.44 -11.60 -17.35
C PHE A 50 -15.21 -11.29 -16.07
N SER A 51 -14.53 -11.50 -14.94
CA SER A 51 -15.07 -11.26 -13.61
C SER A 51 -15.31 -9.78 -13.32
N GLY A 52 -16.39 -9.47 -12.61
CA GLY A 52 -16.71 -8.13 -12.12
C GLY A 52 -17.41 -8.16 -10.76
N LYS A 53 -17.87 -7.00 -10.30
CA LYS A 53 -18.60 -6.83 -9.04
C LYS A 53 -20.08 -7.15 -9.22
N ASN A 54 -20.50 -8.31 -8.73
CA ASN A 54 -21.85 -8.86 -8.87
C ASN A 54 -22.31 -8.91 -10.34
N ARG A 55 -21.36 -9.09 -11.26
CA ARG A 55 -21.59 -9.15 -12.70
C ARG A 55 -20.42 -9.83 -13.42
N VAL A 56 -20.66 -10.25 -14.66
CA VAL A 56 -19.61 -10.68 -15.59
C VAL A 56 -19.78 -10.00 -16.93
N LEU A 57 -18.68 -9.87 -17.68
CA LEU A 57 -18.69 -9.55 -19.11
C LEU A 57 -18.34 -10.83 -19.88
N LEU A 58 -19.30 -11.32 -20.66
CA LEU A 58 -19.08 -12.39 -21.63
C LEU A 58 -18.75 -11.78 -22.99
N THR A 59 -17.71 -12.28 -23.63
CA THR A 59 -17.36 -11.95 -25.03
C THR A 59 -17.14 -13.22 -25.83
N GLY A 60 -17.29 -13.14 -27.15
CA GLY A 60 -16.97 -14.23 -28.08
C GLY A 60 -17.10 -13.78 -29.53
N LEU A 61 -16.74 -14.65 -30.46
CA LEU A 61 -16.70 -14.33 -31.88
C LEU A 61 -17.75 -15.13 -32.67
N PHE A 62 -18.48 -14.43 -33.54
CA PHE A 62 -19.24 -15.06 -34.61
C PHE A 62 -18.36 -15.13 -35.85
N THR A 63 -17.91 -16.32 -36.21
CA THR A 63 -16.91 -16.47 -37.28
C THR A 63 -17.56 -16.54 -38.67
N SER A 64 -18.20 -17.65 -39.02
CA SER A 64 -18.53 -17.93 -40.42
C SER A 64 -20.01 -18.17 -40.74
N ASP A 65 -20.88 -18.34 -39.74
CA ASP A 65 -22.31 -18.61 -40.00
C ASP A 65 -23.13 -17.30 -40.03
N PRO A 66 -23.61 -16.85 -41.21
CA PRO A 66 -24.43 -15.64 -41.33
C PRO A 66 -25.89 -15.87 -40.93
N LYS A 67 -26.33 -17.12 -40.69
CA LYS A 67 -27.73 -17.46 -40.38
C LYS A 67 -28.08 -17.26 -38.91
N ILE A 68 -27.09 -17.02 -38.05
CA ILE A 68 -27.30 -16.75 -36.63
C ILE A 68 -28.04 -15.42 -36.47
N VAL A 69 -29.17 -15.43 -35.77
CA VAL A 69 -30.00 -14.23 -35.52
C VAL A 69 -30.01 -13.82 -34.05
N LYS A 70 -29.60 -14.72 -33.15
CA LYS A 70 -29.50 -14.43 -31.70
C LYS A 70 -28.60 -15.43 -31.00
N TYR A 71 -28.18 -15.09 -29.80
CA TYR A 71 -27.58 -16.02 -28.84
C TYR A 71 -28.25 -15.88 -27.49
N ARG A 72 -28.21 -16.96 -26.70
CA ARG A 72 -28.70 -16.98 -25.33
C ARG A 72 -27.60 -17.48 -24.41
N VAL A 73 -27.39 -16.77 -23.30
CA VAL A 73 -26.48 -17.17 -22.23
C VAL A 73 -27.31 -17.62 -21.05
N TYR A 74 -27.04 -18.83 -20.56
CA TYR A 74 -27.70 -19.45 -19.43
C TYR A 74 -26.75 -19.57 -18.24
N TRP A 75 -27.29 -19.49 -17.03
CA TRP A 75 -26.58 -19.81 -15.79
C TRP A 75 -27.56 -20.47 -14.79
N ASN A 76 -27.11 -20.76 -13.57
CA ASN A 76 -27.94 -21.39 -12.52
C ASN A 76 -28.63 -22.67 -13.03
N SER A 77 -27.86 -23.59 -13.60
CA SER A 77 -28.38 -24.83 -14.19
C SER A 77 -29.49 -24.59 -15.25
N LYS A 78 -29.37 -23.51 -16.02
CA LYS A 78 -30.31 -23.04 -17.07
C LYS A 78 -31.65 -22.54 -16.57
N GLN A 79 -31.81 -22.31 -15.27
CA GLN A 79 -33.00 -21.68 -14.72
C GLN A 79 -33.07 -20.19 -15.08
N ASP A 80 -31.91 -19.56 -15.28
CA ASP A 80 -31.79 -18.15 -15.64
C ASP A 80 -31.09 -17.98 -17.00
N SER A 81 -31.46 -16.93 -17.73
CA SER A 81 -30.82 -16.62 -19.01
C SER A 81 -31.01 -15.17 -19.47
N ILE A 82 -30.14 -14.73 -20.37
CA ILE A 82 -30.33 -13.52 -21.19
C ILE A 82 -30.21 -13.91 -22.66
N GLU A 83 -31.21 -13.49 -23.44
CA GLU A 83 -31.20 -13.59 -24.90
C GLU A 83 -30.78 -12.25 -25.50
N THR A 84 -29.90 -12.30 -26.50
CA THR A 84 -29.40 -11.12 -27.20
C THR A 84 -29.55 -11.32 -28.72
N PRO A 85 -30.33 -10.47 -29.40
CA PRO A 85 -30.44 -10.52 -30.86
C PRO A 85 -29.13 -10.05 -31.51
N VAL A 86 -28.80 -10.63 -32.66
CA VAL A 86 -27.62 -10.24 -33.46
C VAL A 86 -27.97 -10.11 -34.92
N THR A 87 -27.37 -9.14 -35.59
CA THR A 87 -27.42 -9.00 -37.04
C THR A 87 -26.03 -9.34 -37.59
N ARG A 88 -25.92 -10.45 -38.33
CA ARG A 88 -24.63 -10.95 -38.81
C ARG A 88 -24.16 -10.19 -40.05
N THR A 89 -22.86 -9.89 -40.08
CA THR A 89 -22.16 -9.49 -41.30
C THR A 89 -21.55 -10.72 -42.00
N SER A 90 -21.01 -10.53 -43.21
CA SER A 90 -20.24 -11.58 -43.91
C SER A 90 -18.86 -11.85 -43.29
N GLY A 91 -18.47 -11.09 -42.26
CA GLY A 91 -17.20 -11.21 -41.57
C GLY A 91 -17.32 -11.73 -40.15
N VAL A 92 -16.23 -11.54 -39.39
CA VAL A 92 -16.17 -11.91 -37.98
C VAL A 92 -16.77 -10.78 -37.14
N ASP A 93 -17.84 -11.07 -36.41
CA ASP A 93 -18.46 -10.13 -35.46
C ASP A 93 -18.12 -10.53 -34.01
N THR A 94 -18.17 -9.58 -33.07
CA THR A 94 -17.92 -9.85 -31.65
C THR A 94 -19.21 -9.73 -30.83
N ALA A 95 -19.57 -10.81 -30.13
CA ALA A 95 -20.59 -10.78 -29.09
C ALA A 95 -20.03 -10.12 -27.82
N LYS A 96 -20.78 -9.23 -27.19
CA LYS A 96 -20.48 -8.68 -25.85
C LYS A 96 -21.76 -8.60 -25.04
N LEU A 97 -21.75 -9.21 -23.85
CA LEU A 97 -22.89 -9.20 -22.94
C LEU A 97 -22.42 -9.01 -21.50
N VAL A 98 -22.96 -7.99 -20.83
CA VAL A 98 -22.85 -7.86 -19.37
C VAL A 98 -24.04 -8.56 -18.73
N ILE A 99 -23.77 -9.47 -17.80
CA ILE A 99 -24.80 -10.15 -16.99
C ILE A 99 -24.75 -9.54 -15.59
N PRO A 100 -25.72 -8.67 -15.22
CA PRO A 100 -25.72 -7.97 -13.94
C PRO A 100 -26.36 -8.80 -12.81
N ASN A 101 -26.25 -8.31 -11.57
CA ASN A 101 -26.96 -8.79 -10.39
C ASN A 101 -26.72 -10.28 -10.06
N LEU A 102 -25.50 -10.76 -10.31
CA LEU A 102 -25.10 -12.12 -10.01
C LEU A 102 -24.67 -12.27 -8.54
N PRO A 103 -25.01 -13.40 -7.89
CA PRO A 103 -24.46 -13.72 -6.57
C PRO A 103 -22.95 -13.90 -6.67
N GLU A 104 -22.26 -13.55 -5.59
CA GLU A 104 -20.82 -13.78 -5.48
C GLU A 104 -20.52 -15.28 -5.39
N GLY A 105 -19.49 -15.74 -6.11
CA GLY A 105 -19.10 -17.14 -6.17
C GLY A 105 -18.69 -17.60 -7.57
N THR A 106 -18.27 -18.87 -7.65
CA THR A 106 -17.96 -19.51 -8.94
C THR A 106 -19.25 -19.91 -9.63
N MET A 107 -19.42 -19.48 -10.88
CA MET A 107 -20.59 -19.77 -11.70
C MET A 107 -20.19 -20.32 -13.05
N THR A 108 -21.08 -21.13 -13.62
CA THR A 108 -20.93 -21.69 -14.97
C THR A 108 -21.93 -21.03 -15.91
N PHE A 109 -21.44 -20.57 -17.05
CA PHE A 109 -22.23 -19.95 -18.11
C PHE A 109 -22.24 -20.86 -19.33
N GLU A 110 -23.43 -21.12 -19.88
CA GLU A 110 -23.61 -21.85 -21.15
C GLU A 110 -24.13 -20.89 -22.22
N VAL A 111 -23.42 -20.78 -23.34
CA VAL A 111 -23.82 -19.97 -24.48
C VAL A 111 -24.31 -20.87 -25.60
N ARG A 112 -25.44 -20.49 -26.22
CA ARG A 112 -25.95 -21.12 -27.46
C ARG A 112 -26.35 -20.07 -28.48
N THR A 113 -26.10 -20.34 -29.75
CA THR A 113 -26.58 -19.50 -30.86
C THR A 113 -27.81 -20.14 -31.51
N PHE A 114 -28.61 -19.31 -32.16
CA PHE A 114 -29.86 -19.72 -32.80
C PHE A 114 -29.98 -19.10 -34.18
N ASP A 115 -30.48 -19.89 -35.13
CA ASP A 115 -30.86 -19.39 -36.46
C ASP A 115 -32.36 -19.01 -36.51
N ASN A 116 -32.79 -18.48 -37.65
CA ASN A 116 -34.19 -18.09 -37.87
C ASN A 116 -35.16 -19.30 -37.93
N GLY A 117 -34.64 -20.52 -38.14
CA GLY A 117 -35.42 -21.75 -38.12
C GLY A 117 -35.65 -22.32 -36.72
N GLY A 118 -35.05 -21.70 -35.69
CA GLY A 118 -35.12 -22.18 -34.31
C GLY A 118 -34.13 -23.31 -33.99
N HIS A 119 -33.21 -23.63 -34.91
CA HIS A 119 -32.14 -24.58 -34.63
C HIS A 119 -31.16 -24.00 -33.61
N ILE A 120 -30.51 -24.87 -32.83
CA ILE A 120 -29.70 -24.49 -31.68
C ILE A 120 -28.31 -25.06 -31.85
N SER A 121 -27.27 -24.25 -31.63
CA SER A 121 -25.89 -24.73 -31.68
C SER A 121 -25.59 -25.75 -30.58
N VAL A 122 -24.49 -26.47 -30.75
CA VAL A 122 -23.81 -27.13 -29.62
C VAL A 122 -23.46 -26.09 -28.55
N PRO A 123 -23.52 -26.45 -27.25
CA PRO A 123 -23.24 -25.51 -26.17
C PRO A 123 -21.75 -25.17 -26.07
N VAL A 124 -21.46 -23.95 -25.61
CA VAL A 124 -20.14 -23.54 -25.15
C VAL A 124 -20.24 -23.15 -23.68
N THR A 125 -19.48 -23.83 -22.83
CA THR A 125 -19.59 -23.70 -21.37
C THR A 125 -18.29 -23.21 -20.78
N LEU A 126 -18.35 -22.17 -19.94
CA LEU A 126 -17.20 -21.62 -19.22
C LEU A 126 -17.56 -21.34 -17.77
N ALA A 127 -16.61 -21.57 -16.87
CA ALA A 127 -16.70 -21.17 -15.48
C ALA A 127 -15.98 -19.82 -15.27
N ALA A 128 -16.55 -18.97 -14.41
CA ALA A 128 -15.92 -17.74 -13.95
C ALA A 128 -16.31 -17.43 -12.51
N ASN A 129 -15.44 -16.71 -11.81
CA ASN A 129 -15.76 -16.16 -10.50
C ASN A 129 -16.47 -14.81 -10.66
N VAL A 130 -17.58 -14.67 -9.95
CA VAL A 130 -18.24 -13.38 -9.68
C VAL A 130 -17.75 -12.92 -8.32
N TYR A 131 -17.20 -11.72 -8.24
CA TYR A 131 -16.73 -11.13 -6.98
C TYR A 131 -17.77 -10.14 -6.45
N GLY A 132 -17.76 -9.87 -5.16
CA GLY A 132 -18.76 -9.03 -4.54
C GLY A 132 -18.28 -8.44 -3.22
N THR A 133 -19.22 -8.32 -2.28
CA THR A 133 -18.96 -7.71 -0.98
C THR A 133 -18.00 -8.54 -0.13
N LEU A 134 -18.02 -9.88 -0.22
CA LEU A 134 -17.11 -10.73 0.57
C LEU A 134 -15.67 -10.49 0.15
N TYR A 135 -15.37 -10.52 -1.15
CA TYR A 135 -14.06 -10.16 -1.67
C TYR A 135 -13.66 -8.72 -1.31
N GLN A 136 -14.58 -7.75 -1.43
CA GLN A 136 -14.23 -6.37 -1.06
C GLN A 136 -13.90 -6.21 0.42
N SER A 137 -14.63 -6.91 1.29
CA SER A 137 -14.44 -6.82 2.75
C SER A 137 -13.15 -7.48 3.25
N SER A 138 -12.54 -8.36 2.45
CA SER A 138 -11.25 -8.98 2.79
C SER A 138 -10.05 -8.13 2.37
N LEU A 139 -10.25 -7.02 1.64
CA LEU A 139 -9.18 -6.16 1.17
C LEU A 139 -8.59 -5.33 2.31
N ILE A 140 -7.26 -5.30 2.36
CA ILE A 140 -6.50 -4.51 3.33
C ILE A 140 -5.68 -3.48 2.57
N ASN A 141 -5.63 -2.25 3.07
CA ASN A 141 -4.84 -1.19 2.45
C ASN A 141 -3.34 -1.53 2.41
N ARG A 142 -2.67 -1.09 1.33
CA ARG A 142 -1.22 -1.15 1.21
C ARG A 142 -0.58 -0.38 2.36
N GLY A 143 0.35 -1.01 3.07
CA GLY A 143 1.05 -0.36 4.18
C GLY A 143 1.83 0.88 3.75
N ILE A 144 1.82 1.91 4.60
CA ILE A 144 2.72 3.06 4.51
C ILE A 144 3.88 2.81 5.48
N ILE A 145 5.12 2.83 4.97
CA ILE A 145 6.33 2.72 5.80
C ILE A 145 6.54 4.01 6.58
N ALA A 146 6.42 5.15 5.90
CA ALA A 146 6.59 6.46 6.51
C ALA A 146 5.93 7.55 5.66
N VAL A 147 5.48 8.61 6.33
CA VAL A 147 5.18 9.91 5.72
C VAL A 147 6.12 10.93 6.32
N LYS A 148 6.91 11.60 5.49
CA LYS A 148 7.92 12.57 5.93
C LYS A 148 7.63 13.95 5.34
N LEU A 149 7.39 14.93 6.20
CA LEU A 149 7.30 16.33 5.78
C LEU A 149 8.70 16.85 5.42
N GLN A 150 8.82 17.36 4.21
CA GLN A 150 10.05 17.93 3.67
C GLN A 150 10.16 19.42 4.00
N THR A 151 11.37 19.96 3.83
CA THR A 151 11.66 21.40 4.06
C THR A 151 10.93 22.33 3.08
N ASP A 152 10.57 21.83 1.90
CA ASP A 152 9.78 22.56 0.90
C ASP A 152 8.26 22.52 1.17
N GLY A 153 7.83 21.88 2.26
CA GLY A 153 6.43 21.72 2.64
C GLY A 153 5.69 20.60 1.90
N SER A 154 6.37 19.79 1.08
CA SER A 154 5.78 18.56 0.53
C SER A 154 5.82 17.42 1.55
N ALA A 155 4.90 16.47 1.45
CA ALA A 155 4.97 15.21 2.19
C ALA A 155 5.40 14.07 1.28
N LEU A 156 6.48 13.37 1.65
CA LEU A 156 6.95 12.19 0.97
C LEU A 156 6.41 10.93 1.65
N ILE A 157 5.60 10.17 0.92
CA ILE A 157 5.07 8.88 1.35
C ILE A 157 5.93 7.77 0.77
N ASN A 158 6.41 6.88 1.63
CA ASN A 158 7.08 5.65 1.23
C ASN A 158 6.12 4.48 1.48
N TRP A 159 5.80 3.75 0.42
CA TRP A 159 4.87 2.62 0.48
C TRP A 159 5.61 1.32 0.76
N ALA A 160 4.96 0.38 1.45
CA ALA A 160 5.49 -0.96 1.65
C ALA A 160 5.56 -1.70 0.31
N ASP A 161 6.62 -2.50 0.10
CA ASP A 161 6.71 -3.37 -1.07
C ASP A 161 5.61 -4.45 -1.02
N VAL A 162 5.11 -4.85 -2.20
CA VAL A 162 4.00 -5.80 -2.37
C VAL A 162 4.29 -6.80 -3.49
N ASN A 163 3.61 -7.93 -3.51
CA ASN A 163 3.72 -8.88 -4.60
C ASN A 163 2.92 -8.36 -5.81
N ALA A 164 3.48 -8.51 -7.01
CA ALA A 164 2.81 -8.13 -8.26
C ALA A 164 1.51 -8.92 -8.51
N ASP A 165 1.37 -10.10 -7.91
CA ASP A 165 0.20 -10.97 -8.04
C ASP A 165 -0.91 -10.68 -7.01
N ASP A 166 -0.69 -9.79 -6.04
CA ASP A 166 -1.69 -9.43 -5.00
C ASP A 166 -2.86 -8.59 -5.56
N GLY A 167 -2.79 -8.21 -6.84
CA GLY A 167 -3.87 -7.50 -7.53
C GLY A 167 -3.99 -6.01 -7.20
N LEU A 168 -3.05 -5.42 -6.43
CA LEU A 168 -3.04 -3.98 -6.15
C LEU A 168 -2.82 -3.17 -7.44
N VAL A 169 -3.74 -2.26 -7.73
CA VAL A 169 -3.66 -1.42 -8.95
C VAL A 169 -3.37 0.04 -8.65
N SER A 170 -3.86 0.58 -7.53
CA SER A 170 -3.70 2.00 -7.21
C SER A 170 -3.89 2.32 -5.73
N MET A 171 -3.45 3.50 -5.33
CA MET A 171 -3.82 4.14 -4.07
C MET A 171 -4.56 5.44 -4.37
N GLU A 172 -5.70 5.64 -3.72
CA GLU A 172 -6.45 6.89 -3.78
C GLU A 172 -6.27 7.64 -2.47
N LEU A 173 -5.73 8.84 -2.53
CA LEU A 173 -5.42 9.68 -1.38
C LEU A 173 -6.34 10.90 -1.35
N LYS A 174 -6.71 11.28 -0.13
CA LYS A 174 -7.45 12.50 0.20
C LYS A 174 -6.67 13.28 1.24
N TYR A 175 -6.33 14.52 0.93
CA TYR A 175 -5.61 15.40 1.86
C TYR A 175 -6.01 16.86 1.67
N THR A 176 -5.61 17.69 2.63
CA THR A 176 -5.77 19.14 2.54
C THR A 176 -4.42 19.78 2.25
N ASP A 177 -4.37 20.69 1.27
CA ASP A 177 -3.16 21.46 0.99
C ASP A 177 -3.00 22.66 1.94
N ALA A 178 -1.84 23.32 1.88
CA ALA A 178 -1.51 24.48 2.71
C ALA A 178 -2.44 25.69 2.48
N ALA A 179 -3.18 25.71 1.36
CA ALA A 179 -4.20 26.73 1.06
C ALA A 179 -5.60 26.31 1.55
N ASN A 180 -5.69 25.26 2.39
CA ASN A 180 -6.94 24.66 2.88
C ASN A 180 -7.85 24.09 1.78
N LYS A 181 -7.29 23.75 0.61
CA LYS A 181 -8.05 23.10 -0.46
C LYS A 181 -7.93 21.59 -0.34
N GLN A 182 -9.07 20.90 -0.44
CA GLN A 182 -9.09 19.45 -0.52
C GLN A 182 -8.49 18.98 -1.87
N ARG A 183 -7.67 17.93 -1.79
CA ARG A 183 -7.00 17.30 -2.92
C ARG A 183 -7.33 15.82 -2.91
N ASP A 184 -7.72 15.33 -4.08
CA ASP A 184 -7.85 13.91 -4.38
C ASP A 184 -6.71 13.54 -5.34
N THR A 185 -6.05 12.41 -5.11
CA THR A 185 -4.91 11.98 -5.92
C THR A 185 -4.94 10.48 -6.09
N VAL A 186 -4.70 10.01 -7.32
CA VAL A 186 -4.61 8.59 -7.65
C VAL A 186 -3.16 8.27 -8.01
N ILE A 187 -2.59 7.29 -7.34
CA ILE A 187 -1.23 6.80 -7.56
C ILE A 187 -1.32 5.39 -8.10
N VAL A 188 -0.69 5.13 -9.25
CA VAL A 188 -0.60 3.78 -9.81
C VAL A 188 0.35 2.95 -8.95
N SER A 189 -0.07 1.73 -8.61
CA SER A 189 0.74 0.83 -7.80
C SER A 189 1.93 0.28 -8.57
N GLN A 190 3.08 0.22 -7.92
CA GLN A 190 4.27 -0.50 -8.37
C GLN A 190 4.70 -1.49 -7.28
N PRO A 191 5.19 -2.70 -7.61
CA PRO A 191 5.50 -3.72 -6.62
C PRO A 191 6.53 -3.25 -5.58
N THR A 192 7.61 -2.62 -6.01
CA THR A 192 8.73 -2.24 -5.14
C THR A 192 9.14 -0.79 -5.28
N GLY A 193 9.68 -0.20 -4.21
CA GLY A 193 10.34 1.11 -4.24
C GLY A 193 9.43 2.30 -4.53
N LEU A 194 8.11 2.13 -4.41
CA LEU A 194 7.16 3.19 -4.72
C LEU A 194 7.21 4.30 -3.65
N SER A 195 7.41 5.54 -4.11
CA SER A 195 7.27 6.74 -3.31
C SER A 195 6.34 7.75 -3.97
N THR A 196 5.70 8.60 -3.17
CA THR A 196 4.77 9.63 -3.65
C THR A 196 5.03 10.93 -2.93
N SER A 197 5.24 12.02 -3.68
CA SER A 197 5.29 13.36 -3.13
C SER A 197 3.91 14.01 -3.21
N LEU A 198 3.45 14.57 -2.09
CA LEU A 198 2.24 15.39 -1.99
C LEU A 198 2.67 16.85 -1.82
N PRO A 199 2.61 17.68 -2.88
CA PRO A 199 3.02 19.08 -2.81
C PRO A 199 2.14 19.89 -1.86
N LYS A 200 2.75 20.83 -1.12
CA LYS A 200 2.04 21.76 -0.23
C LYS A 200 1.13 21.05 0.78
N PHE A 201 1.59 19.93 1.35
CA PHE A 201 0.79 19.14 2.27
C PHE A 201 0.60 19.86 3.61
N ASN A 202 -0.64 19.95 4.09
CA ASN A 202 -0.91 20.52 5.41
C ASN A 202 -0.81 19.42 6.48
N ALA A 203 0.35 19.34 7.14
CA ALA A 203 0.55 18.39 8.24
C ALA A 203 -0.39 18.61 9.44
N GLY A 204 -1.06 19.76 9.56
CA GLY A 204 -2.11 20.00 10.55
C GLY A 204 -3.43 19.27 10.28
N LYS A 205 -3.57 18.58 9.14
CA LYS A 205 -4.82 17.94 8.69
C LYS A 205 -4.61 16.46 8.40
N THR A 206 -5.71 15.72 8.42
CA THR A 206 -5.73 14.28 8.14
C THR A 206 -5.33 13.98 6.69
N LEU A 207 -4.49 12.98 6.53
CA LEU A 207 -4.25 12.29 5.27
C LEU A 207 -5.02 10.96 5.31
N SER A 208 -5.97 10.77 4.42
CA SER A 208 -6.72 9.51 4.30
C SER A 208 -6.37 8.83 2.98
N TYR A 209 -6.29 7.50 2.96
CA TYR A 209 -6.06 6.76 1.73
C TYR A 209 -6.81 5.43 1.69
N ARG A 210 -7.00 4.91 0.48
CA ARG A 210 -7.46 3.53 0.24
C ARG A 210 -6.71 2.90 -0.93
N THR A 211 -6.65 1.58 -0.96
CA THR A 211 -6.03 0.80 -2.04
C THR A 211 -7.10 0.19 -2.95
N GLY A 212 -6.89 0.31 -4.25
CA GLY A 212 -7.67 -0.34 -5.30
C GLY A 212 -7.05 -1.66 -5.73
N PHE A 213 -7.89 -2.65 -5.98
CA PHE A 213 -7.53 -4.03 -6.30
C PHE A 213 -8.29 -4.55 -7.53
N LYS A 214 -7.63 -5.41 -8.29
CA LYS A 214 -8.28 -6.31 -9.24
C LYS A 214 -8.07 -7.76 -8.78
N PRO A 215 -9.14 -8.56 -8.64
CA PRO A 215 -9.02 -9.96 -8.20
C PRO A 215 -8.25 -10.85 -9.18
N ASN A 216 -8.18 -10.43 -10.44
CA ASN A 216 -7.32 -11.01 -11.46
C ASN A 216 -7.05 -9.95 -12.55
N LYS A 217 -6.05 -10.21 -13.40
CA LYS A 217 -5.59 -9.24 -14.41
C LYS A 217 -6.67 -8.80 -15.41
N THR A 218 -7.66 -9.65 -15.66
CA THR A 218 -8.70 -9.42 -16.68
C THR A 218 -10.03 -8.96 -16.08
N ALA A 219 -10.12 -8.78 -14.76
CA ALA A 219 -11.31 -8.29 -14.10
C ALA A 219 -11.73 -6.91 -14.65
N ILE A 220 -13.03 -6.75 -14.89
CA ILE A 220 -13.60 -5.53 -15.48
C ILE A 220 -13.81 -4.42 -14.45
N ASP A 221 -13.86 -4.77 -13.17
CA ASP A 221 -14.09 -3.85 -12.06
C ASP A 221 -12.89 -3.80 -11.11
N THR A 222 -12.68 -2.63 -10.51
CA THR A 222 -11.73 -2.43 -9.41
C THR A 222 -12.51 -2.41 -8.10
N PHE A 223 -12.00 -3.15 -7.12
CA PHE A 223 -12.51 -3.19 -5.75
C PHE A 223 -11.65 -2.32 -4.86
N TYR A 224 -12.24 -1.76 -3.82
CA TYR A 224 -11.56 -0.83 -2.94
C TYR A 224 -11.69 -1.29 -1.50
N ALA A 225 -10.58 -1.29 -0.78
CA ALA A 225 -10.61 -1.28 0.67
C ALA A 225 -11.22 0.03 1.19
N ASP A 226 -11.61 0.04 2.46
CA ASP A 226 -12.13 1.24 3.11
C ASP A 226 -11.02 2.29 3.32
N TYR A 227 -11.41 3.56 3.40
CA TYR A 227 -10.47 4.63 3.72
C TYR A 227 -9.92 4.46 5.12
N VAL A 228 -8.61 4.65 5.27
CA VAL A 228 -7.93 4.73 6.57
C VAL A 228 -7.18 6.05 6.69
N ASP A 229 -7.15 6.59 7.91
CA ASP A 229 -6.41 7.79 8.24
C ASP A 229 -4.97 7.46 8.63
N GLN A 230 -4.02 8.12 7.98
CA GLN A 230 -2.64 8.11 8.39
C GLN A 230 -2.46 9.04 9.59
N LYS A 231 -2.10 8.45 10.74
CA LYS A 231 -2.01 9.16 12.02
C LYS A 231 -0.65 9.81 12.22
N VAL A 232 0.43 9.07 11.97
CA VAL A 232 1.79 9.53 12.29
C VAL A 232 2.50 10.08 11.07
N ILE A 233 3.03 11.29 11.18
CA ILE A 233 3.84 11.99 10.17
C ILE A 233 5.16 12.42 10.80
N ASP A 234 6.27 11.99 10.21
CA ASP A 234 7.61 12.47 10.58
C ASP A 234 7.77 13.91 10.08
N VAL A 235 7.91 14.84 11.02
CA VAL A 235 8.07 16.26 10.74
C VAL A 235 9.45 16.78 11.15
N THR A 236 10.39 15.87 11.43
CA THR A 236 11.71 16.20 11.97
C THR A 236 12.43 17.23 11.12
N ASN A 237 12.60 16.94 9.82
CA ASN A 237 13.37 17.82 8.92
C ASN A 237 12.65 19.14 8.60
N ALA A 238 11.34 19.22 8.84
CA ALA A 238 10.59 20.45 8.64
C ALA A 238 10.80 21.44 9.79
N TYR A 239 10.98 20.95 11.02
CA TYR A 239 11.00 21.81 12.22
C TYR A 239 12.29 21.76 13.03
N LEU A 240 13.12 20.73 12.89
CA LEU A 240 14.37 20.55 13.61
C LEU A 240 15.54 20.46 12.64
N LEU A 241 16.70 20.91 13.09
CA LEU A 241 17.97 20.82 12.36
C LEU A 241 19.03 20.17 13.24
N ASN A 242 20.13 19.70 12.63
CA ASN A 242 21.25 19.12 13.35
C ASN A 242 20.78 18.02 14.34
N THR A 243 20.03 17.04 13.84
CA THR A 243 19.29 16.04 14.65
C THR A 243 20.01 14.70 14.80
N GLY A 244 21.30 14.64 14.47
CA GLY A 244 22.13 13.43 14.54
C GLY A 244 22.54 12.88 13.15
N PRO A 245 23.82 12.51 12.92
CA PRO A 245 24.98 12.82 13.75
C PRO A 245 25.14 14.33 13.95
N PHE A 246 25.41 14.73 15.18
CA PHE A 246 25.39 16.15 15.56
C PHE A 246 26.64 16.87 15.07
N GLN A 247 26.47 18.07 14.54
CA GLN A 247 27.55 18.98 14.19
C GLN A 247 27.93 19.86 15.40
N ARG A 248 29.19 20.27 15.47
CA ARG A 248 29.80 21.00 16.58
C ARG A 248 30.09 22.46 16.23
N ASN A 249 30.08 23.34 17.23
CA ASN A 249 30.51 24.74 17.12
C ASN A 249 31.95 24.89 17.63
N THR A 250 32.15 24.70 18.94
CA THR A 250 33.49 24.62 19.54
C THR A 250 33.93 23.16 19.61
N PHE A 251 35.24 22.92 19.54
CA PHE A 251 35.77 21.55 19.56
C PHE A 251 37.23 21.51 20.01
N ASP A 252 37.54 20.59 20.93
CA ASP A 252 38.89 20.31 21.41
C ASP A 252 39.19 18.80 21.35
N GLY A 253 39.24 18.25 20.14
CA GLY A 253 39.63 16.86 19.87
C GLY A 253 38.61 15.78 20.21
N ARG A 254 37.83 15.94 21.30
CA ARG A 254 36.70 15.06 21.66
C ARG A 254 35.48 15.84 22.13
N TRP A 255 35.68 16.84 22.98
CA TRP A 255 34.60 17.63 23.58
C TRP A 255 34.32 18.90 22.79
N GLY A 256 33.09 19.38 22.87
CA GLY A 256 32.69 20.59 22.17
C GLY A 256 31.36 21.14 22.67
N THR A 257 30.86 22.14 21.96
CA THR A 257 29.45 22.56 22.01
C THR A 257 28.78 22.23 20.68
N LEU A 258 27.47 22.10 20.68
CA LEU A 258 26.70 21.82 19.45
C LEU A 258 26.70 23.05 18.52
N ALA A 259 26.74 22.80 17.22
CA ALA A 259 26.48 23.81 16.20
C ALA A 259 25.03 24.31 16.27
N ALA A 260 24.82 25.55 15.82
CA ALA A 260 23.49 26.11 15.61
C ALA A 260 22.60 25.12 14.84
N PRO A 261 21.29 25.04 15.16
CA PRO A 261 20.53 25.93 16.05
C PRO A 261 20.56 25.54 17.53
N TRP A 262 21.39 24.57 17.93
CA TRP A 262 21.48 24.20 19.34
C TRP A 262 22.13 25.30 20.18
N VAL A 263 21.54 25.54 21.34
CA VAL A 263 22.01 26.47 22.35
C VAL A 263 22.48 25.66 23.55
N THR A 264 23.76 25.81 23.91
CA THR A 264 24.38 25.21 25.08
C THR A 264 24.53 26.27 26.18
N ASN A 265 23.85 26.10 27.32
CA ASN A 265 23.98 27.06 28.42
C ASN A 265 25.35 26.93 29.14
N ALA A 266 25.68 27.88 30.00
CA ALA A 266 26.97 27.87 30.71
C ALA A 266 27.15 26.60 31.57
N ALA A 267 26.08 26.16 32.26
CA ALA A 267 26.14 25.00 33.14
C ALA A 267 26.32 23.65 32.41
N ALA A 268 26.03 23.60 31.10
CA ALA A 268 26.28 22.45 30.25
C ALA A 268 27.77 22.29 29.87
N LYS A 269 28.61 23.29 30.12
CA LYS A 269 30.03 23.26 29.72
C LYS A 269 30.90 22.72 30.85
N ASN A 270 30.93 21.40 31.01
CA ASN A 270 31.68 20.75 32.10
C ASN A 270 33.09 20.25 31.71
N LYS A 271 33.55 20.56 30.50
CA LYS A 271 34.85 20.17 29.96
C LYS A 271 35.71 21.40 29.68
N ASP A 272 37.02 21.18 29.56
CA ASP A 272 38.00 22.16 29.07
C ASP A 272 37.91 23.52 29.78
N GLY A 273 37.91 23.47 31.12
CA GLY A 273 37.86 24.65 31.96
C GLY A 273 36.54 25.45 31.90
N GLY A 274 35.45 24.83 31.45
CA GLY A 274 34.15 25.52 31.30
C GLY A 274 33.86 25.99 29.88
N THR A 275 34.69 25.62 28.91
CA THR A 275 34.55 26.06 27.51
C THR A 275 33.65 25.14 26.70
N ASN A 276 33.75 23.82 26.94
CA ASN A 276 33.08 22.78 26.15
C ASN A 276 32.16 21.91 27.01
N GLY A 277 31.19 21.27 26.38
CA GLY A 277 30.26 20.32 26.99
C GLY A 277 28.92 20.28 26.26
N GLY A 278 28.18 19.18 26.43
CA GLY A 278 26.93 18.92 25.71
C GLY A 278 27.14 18.35 24.30
N TYR A 279 28.37 18.22 23.83
CA TYR A 279 28.75 17.52 22.60
C TYR A 279 30.00 16.66 22.81
N SER A 280 30.03 15.47 22.18
CA SER A 280 31.27 14.74 21.91
C SER A 280 31.34 14.25 20.46
N SER A 281 32.56 14.05 19.94
CA SER A 281 32.79 13.46 18.61
C SER A 281 32.55 11.94 18.56
N ASP A 282 32.20 11.32 19.68
CA ASP A 282 31.92 9.90 19.76
C ASP A 282 30.79 9.55 18.77
N GLY A 283 30.92 8.41 18.07
CA GLY A 283 29.92 7.99 17.06
C GLY A 283 29.73 8.96 15.88
N GLY A 284 30.67 9.88 15.63
CA GLY A 284 30.58 10.88 14.56
C GLY A 284 29.91 12.19 14.96
N GLY A 285 29.52 12.34 16.24
CA GLY A 285 28.91 13.55 16.79
C GLY A 285 27.64 13.24 17.56
N THR A 286 27.66 13.45 18.88
CA THR A 286 26.55 13.11 19.80
C THR A 286 26.30 14.20 20.82
N ILE A 287 25.09 14.26 21.37
CA ILE A 287 24.84 15.02 22.59
C ILE A 287 25.31 14.17 23.76
N ASN A 288 26.20 14.73 24.58
CA ASN A 288 26.93 13.98 25.59
C ASN A 288 27.29 14.84 26.80
N TRP A 289 27.05 14.32 28.00
CA TRP A 289 27.79 14.71 29.19
C TRP A 289 28.41 13.49 29.85
N GLU A 290 29.64 13.68 30.31
CA GLU A 290 30.43 12.66 30.97
C GLU A 290 31.15 13.29 32.16
N THR A 291 31.10 12.62 33.31
CA THR A 291 31.88 13.00 34.50
C THR A 291 32.64 11.79 35.05
N TRP A 292 33.90 12.02 35.46
CA TRP A 292 34.81 11.00 36.00
C TRP A 292 35.59 11.63 37.16
N ASN A 293 34.96 11.75 38.32
CA ASN A 293 35.51 12.49 39.46
C ASN A 293 35.98 13.92 39.10
N ASN A 294 35.17 14.64 38.30
CA ASN A 294 35.49 15.96 37.75
C ASN A 294 34.25 16.87 37.75
N THR A 295 34.29 17.99 37.00
CA THR A 295 33.25 19.03 37.03
C THR A 295 31.84 18.47 36.82
N PRO A 296 30.92 18.64 37.79
CA PRO A 296 29.54 18.19 37.66
C PRO A 296 28.78 19.00 36.61
N VAL A 297 27.65 18.47 36.16
CA VAL A 297 26.65 19.21 35.37
C VAL A 297 25.46 19.47 36.28
N VAL A 298 25.09 20.73 36.49
CA VAL A 298 23.94 21.11 37.35
C VAL A 298 23.06 22.08 36.55
N ASN A 299 21.85 21.64 36.18
CA ASN A 299 20.99 22.33 35.23
C ASN A 299 21.69 22.65 33.89
N GLY A 300 22.53 21.72 33.42
CA GLY A 300 23.11 21.81 32.09
C GLY A 300 22.02 21.61 31.05
N ILE A 301 21.91 22.56 30.11
CA ILE A 301 20.88 22.56 29.07
C ILE A 301 21.54 22.63 27.71
N VAL A 302 21.12 21.72 26.82
CA VAL A 302 21.25 21.88 25.37
C VAL A 302 19.85 21.82 24.75
N TYR A 303 19.46 22.82 23.99
CA TYR A 303 18.15 22.84 23.32
C TYR A 303 18.23 23.49 21.94
N GLN A 304 17.25 23.21 21.10
CA GLN A 304 16.95 24.05 19.93
C GLN A 304 15.47 24.43 19.94
N ALA A 305 15.15 25.60 19.40
CA ALA A 305 13.77 25.94 19.08
C ALA A 305 13.39 25.33 17.73
N THR A 306 12.11 24.96 17.56
CA THR A 306 11.59 24.62 16.24
C THR A 306 11.79 25.81 15.29
N SER A 307 12.20 25.54 14.05
CA SER A 307 12.48 26.57 13.03
C SER A 307 11.27 27.47 12.71
N SER A 308 10.06 26.95 12.96
CA SER A 308 8.80 27.69 12.86
C SER A 308 7.79 27.17 13.89
N GLN A 309 6.59 27.78 13.92
CA GLN A 309 5.51 27.32 14.78
C GLN A 309 5.04 25.92 14.39
N LEU A 310 4.92 25.04 15.38
CA LEU A 310 4.16 23.79 15.25
C LEU A 310 2.67 24.13 15.27
N SER A 311 1.87 23.45 14.45
CA SER A 311 0.40 23.58 14.49
C SER A 311 -0.18 22.95 15.77
N ALA A 312 -1.42 23.29 16.14
CA ALA A 312 -2.13 22.60 17.22
C ALA A 312 -2.22 21.08 16.95
N GLY A 313 -2.28 20.30 18.03
CA GLY A 313 -2.34 18.84 17.98
C GLY A 313 -1.31 18.15 18.88
N SER A 314 -1.21 16.83 18.75
CA SER A 314 -0.29 16.01 19.52
C SER A 314 0.99 15.72 18.73
N TYR A 315 2.11 15.71 19.43
CA TYR A 315 3.43 15.42 18.88
C TYR A 315 4.14 14.38 19.74
N THR A 316 5.03 13.63 19.10
CA THR A 316 5.93 12.67 19.76
C THR A 316 7.37 13.07 19.48
N VAL A 317 8.16 13.24 20.54
CA VAL A 317 9.62 13.31 20.44
C VAL A 317 10.16 11.89 20.60
N SER A 318 11.13 11.50 19.77
CA SER A 318 11.83 10.21 19.84
C SER A 318 13.32 10.42 19.76
N PHE A 319 14.11 9.70 20.55
CA PHE A 319 15.57 9.79 20.50
C PHE A 319 16.23 8.44 20.85
N ASP A 320 17.29 8.08 20.13
CA ASP A 320 18.14 6.91 20.44
C ASP A 320 19.20 7.35 21.45
N ALA A 321 19.22 6.68 22.60
CA ALA A 321 20.13 7.02 23.66
C ALA A 321 20.77 5.80 24.30
N TYR A 322 22.04 5.96 24.66
CA TYR A 322 22.75 5.09 25.58
C TYR A 322 22.92 5.80 26.93
N SER A 323 22.76 5.09 28.03
CA SER A 323 22.81 5.66 29.37
C SER A 323 23.50 4.75 30.38
N GLU A 324 24.50 5.33 31.05
CA GLU A 324 25.13 4.84 32.28
C GLU A 324 24.92 5.87 33.40
N VAL A 325 23.83 6.65 33.32
CA VAL A 325 23.55 7.69 34.31
C VAL A 325 23.33 7.04 35.68
N GLN A 326 23.99 7.59 36.69
CA GLN A 326 23.93 7.07 38.05
C GLN A 326 22.62 7.41 38.74
N SER A 327 22.22 6.62 39.74
CA SER A 327 20.94 6.74 40.45
C SER A 327 20.73 8.07 41.18
N ASN A 328 21.83 8.73 41.56
CA ASN A 328 21.85 10.08 42.15
C ASN A 328 21.93 11.21 41.11
N SER A 329 21.81 10.88 39.83
CA SER A 329 21.84 11.81 38.70
C SER A 329 20.58 11.69 37.85
N SER A 330 20.36 12.68 36.98
CA SER A 330 19.22 12.67 36.08
C SER A 330 19.51 13.39 34.78
N VAL A 331 18.96 12.86 33.70
CA VAL A 331 18.91 13.49 32.39
C VAL A 331 17.49 13.39 31.88
N TYR A 332 16.94 14.49 31.37
CA TYR A 332 15.61 14.54 30.79
C TYR A 332 15.69 15.03 29.36
N CYS A 333 14.92 14.42 28.46
CA CYS A 333 14.54 15.09 27.22
C CYS A 333 13.24 15.86 27.48
N VAL A 334 13.18 17.12 27.04
CA VAL A 334 12.13 18.07 27.42
C VAL A 334 11.64 18.82 26.20
N ALA A 335 10.32 19.02 26.11
CA ALA A 335 9.69 19.99 25.21
C ALA A 335 9.05 21.11 26.04
N ALA A 336 9.29 22.36 25.69
CA ALA A 336 8.79 23.54 26.40
C ALA A 336 8.21 24.57 25.42
N ALA A 337 7.24 25.36 25.90
CA ALA A 337 6.60 26.39 25.11
C ALA A 337 7.56 27.55 24.79
N GLY A 338 7.51 28.06 23.56
CA GLY A 338 8.34 29.17 23.09
C GLY A 338 9.75 28.74 22.62
N GLY A 339 10.52 29.70 22.13
CA GLY A 339 11.88 29.49 21.59
C GLY A 339 13.02 29.82 22.55
N ASN A 340 12.72 30.12 23.82
CA ASN A 340 13.67 30.70 24.77
C ASN A 340 14.38 29.68 25.67
N GLY A 341 14.17 28.37 25.44
CA GLY A 341 14.80 27.31 26.22
C GLY A 341 13.82 26.32 26.81
N ILE A 342 14.39 25.37 27.54
CA ILE A 342 13.68 24.37 28.34
C ILE A 342 13.85 24.68 29.83
N PRO A 343 12.90 24.29 30.70
CA PRO A 343 13.00 24.57 32.14
C PRO A 343 14.17 23.84 32.78
N ILE A 344 14.65 24.38 33.90
CA ILE A 344 15.57 23.70 34.81
C ILE A 344 14.84 22.65 35.65
N LEU A 345 15.56 21.87 36.47
CA LEU A 345 14.97 20.76 37.21
C LEU A 345 13.85 21.19 38.17
N ALA A 346 14.02 22.33 38.84
CA ALA A 346 13.03 22.87 39.78
C ALA A 346 11.69 23.21 39.10
N ASP A 347 11.74 23.59 37.82
CA ASP A 347 10.58 24.05 37.04
C ASP A 347 10.14 23.03 35.99
N LEU A 348 10.63 21.79 36.05
CA LEU A 348 10.37 20.77 35.02
C LEU A 348 8.88 20.48 34.82
N SER A 349 8.06 20.68 35.86
CA SER A 349 6.59 20.55 35.81
C SER A 349 5.92 21.56 34.87
N THR A 350 6.61 22.63 34.48
CA THR A 350 6.11 23.64 33.51
C THR A 350 6.33 23.22 32.05
N ALA A 351 7.07 22.14 31.80
CA ALA A 351 7.30 21.63 30.45
C ALA A 351 6.00 21.17 29.79
N LEU A 352 5.94 21.26 28.45
CA LEU A 352 4.86 20.67 27.66
C LEU A 352 4.87 19.14 27.74
N GLY A 353 6.05 18.56 27.89
CA GLY A 353 6.28 17.14 28.10
C GLY A 353 7.75 16.87 28.37
N SER A 354 8.04 15.77 29.07
CA SER A 354 9.40 15.30 29.26
C SER A 354 9.45 13.80 29.51
N VAL A 355 10.63 13.21 29.32
CA VAL A 355 10.93 11.85 29.76
C VAL A 355 12.31 11.79 30.38
N LYS A 356 12.40 11.08 31.49
CA LYS A 356 13.68 10.80 32.14
C LYS A 356 14.41 9.69 31.40
N MET A 357 15.70 9.89 31.15
CA MET A 357 16.59 8.82 30.69
C MET A 357 16.80 7.79 31.80
N TYR A 358 17.23 6.59 31.40
CA TYR A 358 17.58 5.55 32.35
C TYR A 358 18.68 6.06 33.29
N ASN A 359 18.49 5.93 34.61
CA ASN A 359 19.48 6.32 35.62
C ASN A 359 19.76 5.20 36.62
N GLY A 360 19.76 3.94 36.17
CA GLY A 360 19.87 2.78 37.05
C GLY A 360 21.29 2.38 37.43
N ALA A 361 22.33 3.03 36.91
CA ALA A 361 23.70 2.73 37.31
C ALA A 361 23.88 3.06 38.81
N LYS A 362 24.61 2.21 39.54
CA LYS A 362 24.85 2.47 40.97
C LYS A 362 25.77 3.69 41.10
N ALA A 363 25.59 4.46 42.18
CA ALA A 363 26.48 5.59 42.45
C ALA A 363 27.93 5.10 42.52
N GLY A 364 28.82 5.76 41.78
CA GLY A 364 30.22 5.36 41.61
C GLY A 364 30.45 4.16 40.68
N THR A 365 29.48 3.75 39.87
CA THR A 365 29.64 2.70 38.83
C THR A 365 29.04 3.14 37.49
N THR A 366 29.36 2.43 36.41
CA THR A 366 28.78 2.61 35.06
C THR A 366 27.72 1.55 34.71
N SER A 367 27.41 0.67 35.66
CA SER A 367 26.49 -0.45 35.46
C SER A 367 25.43 -0.53 36.57
N PRO A 368 24.22 -1.04 36.27
CA PRO A 368 23.75 -1.43 34.93
C PRO A 368 23.61 -0.25 33.95
N SER A 369 23.68 -0.53 32.65
CA SER A 369 23.54 0.44 31.54
C SER A 369 22.32 0.10 30.67
N SER A 370 21.82 1.05 29.88
CA SER A 370 20.72 0.83 28.91
C SER A 370 21.01 1.52 27.58
N ARG A 371 20.59 0.90 26.47
CA ARG A 371 20.46 1.55 25.17
C ARG A 371 19.05 1.33 24.66
N ASP A 372 18.28 2.42 24.57
CA ASP A 372 16.88 2.36 24.16
C ASP A 372 16.52 3.56 23.29
N VAL A 373 15.55 3.37 22.40
CA VAL A 373 14.83 4.51 21.80
C VAL A 373 13.76 4.96 22.79
N LYS A 374 13.89 6.17 23.32
CA LYS A 374 12.89 6.75 24.23
C LYS A 374 11.98 7.71 23.49
N THR A 375 10.75 7.81 23.97
CA THR A 375 9.73 8.69 23.42
C THR A 375 8.93 9.36 24.53
N PHE A 376 8.40 10.54 24.23
CA PHE A 376 7.30 11.13 25.00
C PHE A 376 6.42 11.97 24.09
N THR A 377 5.18 12.19 24.54
CA THR A 377 4.20 12.99 23.82
C THR A 377 3.99 14.33 24.51
N PHE A 378 3.64 15.34 23.72
CA PHE A 378 3.11 16.61 24.20
C PHE A 378 1.98 17.08 23.28
N THR A 379 1.16 18.01 23.76
CA THR A 379 0.02 18.55 22.99
C THR A 379 0.06 20.07 22.98
N LEU A 380 -0.27 20.65 21.84
CA LEU A 380 -0.41 22.09 21.65
C LEU A 380 -1.88 22.43 21.39
N SER A 381 -2.44 23.35 22.17
CA SER A 381 -3.79 23.88 21.97
C SER A 381 -3.87 24.92 20.86
N SER A 382 -2.77 25.61 20.58
CA SER A 382 -2.64 26.62 19.52
C SER A 382 -1.26 26.56 18.87
N PRO A 383 -1.11 27.09 17.64
CA PRO A 383 0.19 27.11 16.97
C PRO A 383 1.23 27.92 17.75
N GLN A 384 2.42 27.35 17.97
CA GLN A 384 3.52 28.01 18.69
C GLN A 384 4.88 27.37 18.39
N VAL A 385 5.95 28.13 18.63
CA VAL A 385 7.32 27.59 18.65
C VAL A 385 7.50 26.74 19.90
N VAL A 386 8.28 25.66 19.79
CA VAL A 386 8.60 24.77 20.91
C VAL A 386 10.11 24.62 21.02
N SER A 387 10.64 24.70 22.24
CA SER A 387 12.03 24.38 22.53
C SER A 387 12.14 22.91 22.91
N ILE A 388 13.00 22.16 22.23
CA ILE A 388 13.23 20.73 22.47
C ILE A 388 14.70 20.50 22.77
N GLY A 389 15.00 19.75 23.83
CA GLY A 389 16.38 19.53 24.23
C GLY A 389 16.57 18.59 25.41
N PHE A 390 17.75 18.65 26.00
CA PHE A 390 18.18 17.83 27.11
C PHE A 390 18.58 18.68 28.31
N LEU A 391 18.06 18.31 29.48
CA LEU A 391 18.40 18.86 30.79
C LEU A 391 19.19 17.81 31.58
N GLY A 392 20.43 18.13 31.94
CA GLY A 392 21.34 17.26 32.69
C GLY A 392 21.61 17.77 34.11
N ASN A 393 21.57 16.84 35.05
CA ASN A 393 22.07 16.98 36.43
C ASN A 393 22.90 15.74 36.75
N LEU A 394 24.19 15.79 36.43
CA LEU A 394 25.17 14.71 36.63
C LEU A 394 26.09 15.08 37.78
N VAL A 395 26.09 14.25 38.83
CA VAL A 395 27.07 14.40 39.92
C VAL A 395 28.47 14.16 39.38
N GLY A 396 29.42 14.97 39.85
CA GLY A 396 30.82 14.88 39.45
C GLY A 396 31.61 13.82 40.20
N ASN A 397 31.11 13.33 41.35
CA ASN A 397 31.81 12.39 42.23
C ASN A 397 31.51 10.95 41.84
N GLY A 398 32.55 10.14 41.64
CA GLY A 398 32.45 8.71 41.30
C GLY A 398 33.58 8.27 40.36
N ASN A 399 34.11 7.07 40.58
CA ASN A 399 35.02 6.39 39.68
C ASN A 399 34.66 4.88 39.66
N PRO A 400 34.08 4.33 38.58
CA PRO A 400 33.93 4.91 37.25
C PRO A 400 32.79 5.95 37.09
N GLY A 401 32.76 6.57 35.90
CA GLY A 401 32.05 7.81 35.59
C GLY A 401 30.52 7.72 35.43
N ASN A 402 29.90 8.87 35.20
CA ASN A 402 28.48 9.08 35.02
C ASN A 402 28.27 9.73 33.64
N TYR A 403 27.50 9.05 32.79
CA TYR A 403 27.59 9.23 31.35
C TYR A 403 26.27 8.92 30.63
N PHE A 404 26.01 9.64 29.55
CA PHE A 404 25.03 9.25 28.55
C PHE A 404 25.42 9.76 27.17
N THR A 405 24.76 9.23 26.16
CA THR A 405 24.91 9.64 24.77
C THR A 405 23.55 9.65 24.11
N VAL A 406 23.26 10.70 23.35
CA VAL A 406 22.13 10.73 22.42
C VAL A 406 22.67 10.80 21.00
N PHE A 407 22.24 9.85 20.18
CA PHE A 407 22.73 9.65 18.82
C PHE A 407 21.89 10.41 17.78
N ASN A 408 20.58 10.50 18.00
CA ASN A 408 19.67 11.26 17.16
C ASN A 408 18.40 11.64 17.92
N ILE A 409 17.69 12.63 17.39
CA ILE A 409 16.37 13.06 17.86
C ILE A 409 15.41 13.25 16.66
N LYS A 410 14.14 12.91 16.85
CA LYS A 410 13.08 13.01 15.85
C LYS A 410 11.83 13.62 16.45
N LEU A 411 11.04 14.26 15.61
CA LEU A 411 9.76 14.84 15.93
C LEU A 411 8.69 14.30 14.98
N PHE A 412 7.63 13.75 15.54
CA PHE A 412 6.46 13.24 14.81
C PHE A 412 5.22 14.02 15.22
N LYS A 413 4.31 14.23 14.28
CA LYS A 413 2.93 14.64 14.57
C LYS A 413 2.05 13.40 14.58
N ASN A 414 1.20 13.28 15.60
CA ASN A 414 0.33 12.12 15.86
C ASN A 414 -1.08 12.25 15.27
#